data_AF-A0A0G0UFH2-F1
#
_entry.id   AF-A0A0G0UFH2-F1
#
_cell.length_a   1.000
_cell.length_b   1.000
_cell.length_c   1.000
_cell.angle_alpha   90.00
_cell.angle_beta   90.00
_cell.angle_gamma   90.00
#
_symmetry.space_group_name_H-M   'P 1'
#
loop_
_entity.id
_entity.type
_entity.pdbx_description
1 polymer ?
#
loop_
_entity_poly.entity_id
_entity_poly.type
_entity_poly.pdbx_seq_one_letter_code
_entity_poly.pdbx_strand_id
1 'polypeptide(L)' 'MLEFIRNLGPGELIIIGVILIVFFGAKKIAQLGKTAGETTKEIKKVKKELEETREEVDNTNV' A
#
# COMPACT_ATOMS: atom_id res chain seq x y z
N MET A 1 19.19 -6.21 -22.36
CA MET A 1 18.37 -6.99 -21.39
C MET A 1 17.27 -6.18 -20.72
N LEU A 2 17.41 -4.87 -20.49
CA LEU A 2 16.38 -4.01 -19.88
C LEU A 2 15.39 -3.36 -20.87
N GLU A 3 15.67 -3.40 -22.18
CA GLU A 3 14.79 -2.92 -23.26
C GLU A 3 13.40 -3.58 -23.24
N PHE A 4 13.30 -4.81 -22.72
CA PHE A 4 12.03 -5.55 -22.57
C PHE A 4 11.04 -4.84 -21.63
N ILE A 5 11.52 -4.09 -20.64
CA ILE A 5 10.65 -3.37 -19.69
C ILE A 5 10.11 -2.07 -20.32
N ARG A 6 10.83 -1.48 -21.28
CA ARG A 6 10.41 -0.25 -21.97
C ARG A 6 9.32 -0.49 -23.02
N ASN A 7 9.31 -1.67 -23.63
CA ASN A 7 8.30 -2.06 -24.62
C ASN A 7 7.14 -2.86 -24.02
N LEU A 8 7.06 -2.95 -22.69
CA LEU A 8 6.12 -3.80 -21.99
C LEU A 8 4.68 -3.29 -22.14
N GLY A 9 3.96 -3.87 -23.08
CA GLY A 9 2.56 -3.58 -23.33
C GLY A 9 1.64 -4.16 -22.24
N PRO A 10 0.36 -3.75 -22.23
CA PRO A 10 -0.63 -4.25 -21.27
C PRO A 10 -0.74 -5.78 -21.26
N GLY A 11 -0.57 -6.44 -22.41
CA GLY A 11 -0.58 -7.90 -22.52
C GLY A 11 0.60 -8.59 -21.83
N GLU A 12 1.80 -8.04 -21.96
CA GLU A 12 3.01 -8.61 -21.34
C GLU A 12 3.02 -8.38 -19.83
N LEU A 13 2.50 -7.24 -19.36
CA LEU A 13 2.26 -6.98 -17.94
C LEU A 13 1.32 -8.00 -17.31
N ILE A 14 0.24 -8.37 -18.01
CA ILE A 14 -0.69 -9.41 -17.53
C ILE A 14 0.04 -10.76 -17.42
N ILE A 15 0.84 -11.14 -18.42
CA ILE A 15 1.59 -12.41 -18.40
C ILE A 15 2.56 -12.44 -17.21
N ILE A 16 3.29 -11.36 -16.96
CA ILE A 16 4.19 -11.25 -15.80
C ILE A 16 3.39 -11.34 -14.50
N GLY A 17 2.25 -10.64 -14.42
CA GLY A 17 1.34 -10.72 -13.27
C GLY A 17 0.85 -12.14 -12.99
N VAL A 18 0.47 -12.87 -14.04
CA VAL A 18 0.06 -14.29 -13.93
C VAL A 18 1.21 -15.15 -13.43
N ILE A 19 2.42 -14.98 -13.97
CA ILE A 19 3.61 -15.71 -13.51
C ILE A 19 3.86 -15.44 -12.02
N LEU A 20 3.84 -14.18 -11.59
CA LEU A 20 4.00 -13.81 -10.19
C LEU A 20 2.90 -14.45 -9.31
N ILE A 21 1.65 -14.46 -9.78
CA ILE A 21 0.55 -15.12 -9.08
C ILE A 21 0.73 -16.63 -8.99
N VAL A 22 1.32 -17.29 -9.99
CA VAL A 22 1.60 -18.74 -9.94
C VAL A 22 2.72 -19.04 -8.95
N PHE A 23 3.80 -18.25 -8.94
CA PHE A 23 4.94 -18.46 -8.03
C PHE A 23 4.61 -18.12 -6.57
N PHE A 24 3.98 -16.97 -6.33
CA PHE A 24 3.67 -16.50 -4.98
C PHE A 24 2.29 -16.98 -4.50
N GLY A 25 1.37 -17.30 -5.41
CA GLY A 25 -0.03 -17.57 -5.10
C GLY A 25 -0.85 -16.28 -4.93
N ALA A 26 -2.04 -16.24 -5.53
CA ALA A 26 -2.97 -15.11 -5.38
C ALA A 26 -3.29 -14.79 -3.91
N LYS A 27 -3.33 -15.82 -3.05
CA LYS A 27 -3.59 -15.67 -1.61
C LYS A 27 -2.49 -14.89 -0.89
N LYS A 28 -1.20 -15.05 -1.24
CA LYS A 28 -0.11 -14.31 -0.60
C LYS A 28 -0.16 -12.83 -0.98
N ILE A 29 -0.36 -12.52 -2.26
CA ILE A 29 -0.51 -11.14 -2.73
C ILE A 29 -1.73 -10.47 -2.07
N ALA A 30 -2.87 -11.17 -1.99
CA ALA A 30 -4.06 -10.65 -1.31
C ALA A 30 -3.84 -10.43 0.19
N GLN A 31 -3.13 -11.35 0.87
CA GLN A 31 -2.80 -11.22 2.29
C GLN A 31 -1.86 -10.03 2.56
N LEU A 32 -0.87 -9.80 1.69
CA LEU A 32 0.02 -8.64 1.75
C LEU A 32 -0.78 -7.34 1.57
N GLY A 33 -1.66 -7.28 0.57
CA GLY A 33 -2.53 -6.12 0.35
C GLY A 33 -3.46 -5.83 1.52
N LYS A 34 -4.07 -6.88 2.10
CA LYS A 34 -4.92 -6.75 3.30
C LYS A 34 -4.13 -6.18 4.49
N THR A 35 -2.96 -6.76 4.77
CA THR A 35 -2.10 -6.32 5.89
C THR A 35 -1.61 -4.89 5.68
N ALA A 36 -1.13 -4.56 4.48
CA ALA A 36 -0.70 -3.21 4.13
C ALA A 36 -1.84 -2.18 4.23
N GLY A 37 -3.06 -2.57 3.85
CA GLY A 37 -4.26 -1.74 3.98
C GLY A 37 -4.65 -1.49 5.44
N GLU A 38 -4.59 -2.53 6.28
CA GLU A 38 -4.80 -2.41 7.73
C GLU A 38 -3.76 -1.48 8.36
N THR A 39 -2.47 -1.66 8.05
CA THR A 39 -1.39 -0.76 8.48
C THR A 39 -1.65 0.69 8.05
N THR A 40 -2.01 0.92 6.79
CA THR A 40 -2.29 2.27 6.27
C THR A 40 -3.48 2.92 6.99
N LYS A 41 -4.52 2.14 7.30
CA LYS A 41 -5.70 2.62 8.05
C LYS A 41 -5.33 3.03 9.47
N GLU A 42 -4.51 2.24 10.15
CA GLU A 42 -4.07 2.49 11.52
C GLU A 42 -3.14 3.70 11.60
N ILE A 43 -2.19 3.82 10.65
CA ILE A 43 -1.34 5.02 10.52
C ILE A 43 -2.19 6.29 10.36
N LYS A 44 -3.24 6.24 9.52
CA LYS A 44 -4.14 7.39 9.32
C LYS A 44 -4.92 7.74 10.60
N LYS A 45 -5.36 6.74 11.35
CA LYS A 45 -6.07 6.94 12.63
C LYS A 45 -5.16 7.62 13.65
N VAL A 46 -3.95 7.10 13.84
CA VAL A 46 -2.95 7.68 14.75
C VAL A 46 -2.61 9.12 14.34
N LYS A 47 -2.41 9.38 13.04
CA LYS A 47 -2.16 10.74 12.54
C LYS A 47 -3.27 11.72 12.94
N LYS A 48 -4.53 11.28 12.84
CA LYS A 48 -5.68 12.11 13.21
C LYS A 48 -5.75 12.36 14.72
N GLU A 49 -5.53 11.33 15.54
CA GLU A 49 -5.51 11.47 17.01
C GLU A 49 -4.38 12.42 17.46
N LEU A 50 -3.22 12.39 16.80
CA LEU A 50 -2.11 13.31 17.06
C LEU A 50 -2.45 14.76 16.67
N GLU A 51 -3.17 14.96 15.56
CA GLU A 51 -3.63 16.28 15.13
C GLU A 51 -4.65 16.86 16.13
N GLU A 52 -5.64 16.07 16.54
CA GLU A 52 -6.64 16.46 17.55
C GLU A 52 -6.00 16.78 18.90
N THR A 53 -5.05 15.94 19.36
CA THR A 53 -4.29 16.20 20.60
C THR A 53 -3.49 17.50 20.51
N ARG A 54 -2.89 17.78 19.34
CA ARG A 54 -2.11 19.01 19.14
C ARG A 54 -2.99 20.26 19.18
N GLU A 55 -4.19 20.20 18.62
CA GLU A 55 -5.17 21.30 18.66
C GLU A 55 -5.73 21.53 20.08
N GLU A 56 -5.85 20.49 20.91
CA GLU A 56 -6.31 20.61 22.29
C GLU A 56 -5.23 21.22 23.22
N VAL A 57 -3.96 20.87 23.01
CA VAL A 57 -2.82 21.44 23.76
C VAL A 57 -2.60 22.92 23.44
N ASP A 58 -2.78 23.33 22.18
CA ASP A 58 -2.63 24.74 21.77
C ASP A 58 -3.75 25.64 22.33
N ASN A 59 -4.95 25.11 22.61
CA ASN A 59 -6.09 25.87 23.16
C ASN A 59 -6.13 25.98 24.70
N THR A 60 -5.25 25.28 25.42
CA THR A 60 -5.22 25.30 26.90
C THR A 60 -4.19 26.30 27.48
N ASN A 61 -3.39 26.96 26.62
CA ASN A 61 -2.37 27.93 27.02
C ASN A 61 -2.70 29.40 26.68
N VAL A 62 -4.00 29.75 26.56
CA VAL A 62 -4.49 31.13 26.43
C VAL A 62 -5.46 31.47 27.54
#